data_AF-A0A2E1SRP8-F1
#
_entry.id   AF-A0A2E1SRP8-F1
#
_cell.length_a   1.000
_cell.length_b   1.000
_cell.length_c   1.000
_cell.angle_alpha   90.00
_cell.angle_beta   90.00
_cell.angle_gamma   90.00
#
_symmetry.space_group_name_H-M   'P 1'
#
loop_
_entity.id
_entity.type
_entity.pdbx_description
1 polymer ?
#
loop_
_entity_poly.entity_id
_entity_poly.type
_entity_poly.pdbx_seq_one_letter_code
_entity_poly.pdbx_strand_id
1 'polypeptide(L)'
;MSDEEGPAEPEQETTESAPPLEDHHEELIKDMTLEERQEALKRSRWNVFLYLGLAALMFGFALYPFSFSASAVSNSYEQDLGFVWGPPIDGEDFTDVPIKIEITATDPPTNSNARIAVYLLNSDDCASGEILDTKRDSRSEPTHDSQFQISDKTPIVNEVFVFEFDVDGG
;
A
#
# COMPACT_ATOMS: atom_id res chain seq x y z
N MET A 1 -58.26 39.78 -56.27
CA MET A 1 -58.16 38.37 -56.71
C MET A 1 -56.79 38.27 -57.38
N SER A 2 -55.69 38.53 -56.67
CA SER A 2 -55.07 37.79 -55.55
C SER A 2 -53.94 36.91 -56.10
N ASP A 3 -52.72 37.45 -55.95
CA ASP A 3 -51.52 36.87 -55.32
C ASP A 3 -50.99 35.52 -55.84
N GLU A 4 -49.71 35.18 -55.85
CA GLU A 4 -48.37 35.81 -55.77
C GLU A 4 -47.39 34.62 -55.97
N GLU A 5 -46.10 34.89 -56.06
CA GLU A 5 -45.00 34.02 -56.50
C GLU A 5 -44.70 32.74 -55.68
N GLY A 6 -44.07 31.77 -56.36
CA GLY A 6 -42.75 31.26 -55.91
C GLY A 6 -42.66 29.87 -55.27
N PRO A 7 -41.51 29.16 -55.41
CA PRO A 7 -41.42 27.69 -55.46
C PRO A 7 -40.90 27.03 -54.15
N ALA A 8 -41.12 25.71 -53.97
CA ALA A 8 -40.49 24.94 -52.89
C ALA A 8 -40.23 23.46 -53.26
N GLU A 9 -38.93 23.15 -53.39
CA GLU A 9 -38.14 22.02 -52.84
C GLU A 9 -38.60 20.54 -52.99
N PRO A 10 -37.72 19.62 -53.45
CA PRO A 10 -37.89 18.17 -53.29
C PRO A 10 -37.28 17.65 -51.98
N GLU A 11 -37.97 16.66 -51.41
CA GLU A 11 -37.65 15.96 -50.17
C GLU A 11 -36.31 15.19 -50.19
N GLN A 12 -35.74 15.05 -48.99
CA GLN A 12 -34.47 14.42 -48.63
C GLN A 12 -34.48 12.89 -48.80
N GLU A 13 -33.34 12.30 -49.18
CA GLU A 13 -32.92 11.02 -48.58
C GLU A 13 -31.39 10.86 -48.57
N THR A 14 -30.91 10.42 -47.41
CA THR A 14 -29.57 10.11 -46.91
C THR A 14 -28.65 9.28 -47.80
N THR A 15 -27.34 9.55 -47.76
CA THR A 15 -26.29 8.66 -47.17
C THR A 15 -24.87 9.25 -47.39
N GLU A 16 -24.24 9.60 -46.27
CA GLU A 16 -22.80 9.47 -45.95
C GLU A 16 -21.75 9.84 -47.02
N SER A 17 -21.31 11.11 -47.00
CA SER A 17 -20.02 11.51 -47.57
C SER A 17 -19.03 11.69 -46.43
N ALA A 18 -17.95 10.89 -46.44
CA ALA A 18 -16.80 11.08 -45.57
C ALA A 18 -16.23 12.51 -45.72
N PRO A 19 -15.90 13.22 -44.62
CA PRO A 19 -15.20 14.48 -44.72
C PRO A 19 -13.71 14.24 -45.02
N PRO A 20 -13.05 15.16 -45.76
CA PRO A 20 -11.64 15.04 -46.09
C PRO A 20 -10.78 15.23 -44.83
N LEU A 21 -9.65 14.52 -44.79
CA LEU A 21 -8.56 14.78 -43.86
C LEU A 21 -8.03 16.19 -44.11
N GLU A 22 -8.52 17.16 -43.34
CA GLU A 22 -7.89 18.47 -43.23
C GLU A 22 -6.59 18.31 -42.45
N ASP A 23 -5.50 18.53 -43.17
CA ASP A 23 -4.14 18.64 -42.70
C ASP A 23 -4.01 19.88 -41.79
N HIS A 24 -4.48 19.77 -40.55
CA HIS A 24 -4.30 20.80 -39.51
C HIS A 24 -2.90 20.75 -38.85
N HIS A 25 -1.90 20.16 -39.53
CA HIS A 25 -0.53 20.10 -39.03
C HIS A 25 0.33 21.33 -39.36
N GLU A 26 -0.20 22.32 -40.08
CA GLU A 26 0.62 23.43 -40.58
C GLU A 26 0.46 24.78 -39.83
N GLU A 27 -0.51 24.97 -38.94
CA GLU A 27 -0.71 26.24 -38.19
C GLU A 27 -0.39 26.21 -36.68
N LEU A 28 0.13 25.09 -36.15
CA LEU A 28 0.67 25.01 -34.78
C LEU A 28 2.21 25.02 -34.74
N ILE A 29 2.83 25.41 -35.86
CA ILE A 29 4.25 25.79 -35.95
C ILE A 29 4.36 27.32 -35.79
N LYS A 30 3.63 27.87 -34.80
CA LYS A 30 3.83 29.25 -34.35
C LYS A 30 4.86 29.20 -33.23
N ASP A 31 6.05 29.72 -33.53
CA ASP A 31 7.19 29.99 -32.66
C ASP A 31 6.91 29.90 -31.14
N MET A 32 7.01 28.69 -30.58
CA MET A 32 7.50 28.56 -29.21
C MET A 32 9.01 28.59 -29.31
N THR A 33 9.64 29.54 -28.63
CA THR A 33 11.06 29.86 -28.78
C THR A 33 11.93 28.65 -28.46
N LEU A 34 13.15 28.58 -29.02
CA LEU A 34 14.10 27.49 -28.77
C LEU A 34 14.34 27.21 -27.27
N GLU A 35 14.17 28.23 -26.42
CA GLU A 35 14.24 28.11 -24.96
C GLU A 35 13.09 27.31 -24.34
N GLU A 36 11.84 27.47 -24.79
CA GLU A 36 10.70 26.70 -24.25
C GLU A 36 10.81 25.20 -24.58
N ARG A 37 11.33 24.85 -25.77
CA ARG A 37 11.62 23.45 -26.10
C ARG A 37 12.78 22.89 -25.28
N GLN A 38 13.80 23.70 -24.97
CA GLN A 38 14.88 23.27 -24.09
C GLN A 38 14.42 23.11 -22.64
N GLU A 39 13.51 23.95 -22.15
CA GLU A 39 12.90 23.79 -20.83
C GLU A 39 12.00 22.56 -20.76
N ALA A 40 11.19 22.28 -21.78
CA ALA A 40 10.40 21.06 -21.87
C ALA A 40 11.30 19.80 -21.91
N LEU A 41 12.41 19.84 -22.66
CA LEU A 41 13.38 18.75 -22.70
C LEU A 41 14.17 18.61 -21.39
N LYS A 42 14.51 19.70 -20.70
CA LYS A 42 15.14 19.68 -19.36
C LYS A 42 14.20 19.10 -18.32
N ARG A 43 12.93 19.49 -18.35
CA ARG A 43 11.88 19.01 -17.44
C ARG A 43 11.61 17.52 -17.64
N SER A 44 11.62 17.05 -18.89
CA SER A 44 11.57 15.62 -19.22
C SER A 44 12.76 14.85 -18.63
N ARG A 45 14.00 15.34 -18.80
CA ARG A 45 15.20 14.67 -18.25
C ARG A 45 15.18 14.61 -16.72
N TRP A 46 14.75 15.68 -16.05
CA TRP A 46 14.60 15.68 -14.59
C TRP A 46 13.54 14.69 -14.10
N ASN A 47 12.44 14.53 -14.85
CA ASN A 47 11.41 13.54 -14.53
C ASN A 47 11.96 12.11 -14.65
N VAL A 48 12.75 11.84 -15.69
CA VAL A 48 13.41 10.53 -15.88
C VAL A 48 14.36 10.22 -14.73
N PHE A 49 15.22 11.16 -14.32
CA PHE A 49 16.12 10.92 -13.19
C PHE A 49 15.38 10.80 -11.85
N LEU A 50 14.28 11.53 -11.66
CA LEU A 50 13.46 11.42 -10.46
C LEU A 50 12.80 10.05 -10.37
N TYR A 51 12.21 9.54 -11.46
CA TYR A 51 11.65 8.19 -11.49
C TYR A 51 12.73 7.12 -11.39
N LEU A 52 13.89 7.31 -12.02
CA LEU A 52 15.02 6.37 -11.91
C LEU A 52 15.56 6.33 -10.47
N GLY A 53 15.68 7.49 -9.82
CA GLY A 53 16.09 7.60 -8.43
C GLY A 53 15.07 6.98 -7.47
N LEU A 54 13.78 7.24 -7.69
CA LEU A 54 12.69 6.62 -6.92
C LEU A 54 12.70 5.09 -7.12
N ALA A 55 12.86 4.62 -8.36
CA ALA A 55 12.94 3.20 -8.67
C ALA A 55 14.16 2.56 -8.00
N ALA A 56 15.33 3.20 -8.04
CA ALA A 56 16.54 2.71 -7.37
C ALA A 56 16.37 2.67 -5.85
N LEU A 57 15.69 3.65 -5.25
CA LEU A 57 15.38 3.68 -3.83
C LEU A 57 14.41 2.56 -3.45
N MET A 58 13.28 2.42 -4.17
CA MET A 58 12.31 1.35 -3.96
C MET A 58 12.95 -0.03 -4.14
N PHE A 59 13.81 -0.18 -5.15
CA PHE A 59 14.58 -1.40 -5.38
C PHE A 59 15.56 -1.68 -4.23
N GLY A 60 16.19 -0.64 -3.67
CA GLY A 60 17.02 -0.76 -2.48
C GLY A 60 16.24 -1.30 -1.27
N PHE A 61 15.06 -0.75 -1.00
CA PHE A 61 14.17 -1.23 0.05
C PHE A 61 13.68 -2.67 -0.22
N ALA A 62 13.44 -3.03 -1.48
CA ALA A 62 13.01 -4.38 -1.86
C ALA A 62 14.13 -5.44 -1.70
N LEU A 63 15.41 -5.06 -1.77
CA LEU A 63 16.53 -6.00 -1.66
C LEU A 63 16.77 -6.51 -0.24
N TYR A 64 16.42 -5.73 0.78
CA TYR A 64 16.68 -6.06 2.16
C TYR A 64 15.38 -5.97 2.96
N PRO A 65 14.69 -7.11 3.18
CA PRO A 65 13.58 -7.12 4.12
C PRO A 65 14.12 -6.76 5.52
N PHE A 66 13.46 -5.83 6.20
CA PHE A 66 13.78 -5.49 7.58
C PHE A 66 13.36 -6.64 8.49
N SER A 67 14.29 -7.52 8.83
CA SER A 67 14.08 -8.55 9.84
C SER A 67 14.47 -8.03 11.22
N PHE A 68 13.55 -8.06 12.17
CA PHE A 68 13.82 -7.78 13.58
C PHE A 68 13.87 -9.08 14.38
N SER A 69 14.67 -9.12 15.44
CA SER A 69 14.74 -10.25 16.35
C SER A 69 14.33 -9.82 17.75
N ALA A 70 13.34 -10.49 18.33
CA ALA A 70 12.89 -10.16 19.68
C ALA A 70 13.92 -10.51 20.75
N SER A 71 13.97 -9.69 21.79
CA SER A 71 14.85 -9.89 22.94
C SER A 71 14.09 -10.53 24.10
N ALA A 72 14.78 -11.34 24.90
CA ALA A 72 14.16 -11.95 26.07
C ALA A 72 13.98 -10.90 27.17
N VAL A 73 12.73 -10.67 27.58
CA VAL A 73 12.33 -9.79 28.68
C VAL A 73 11.62 -10.65 29.72
N SER A 74 12.33 -11.02 30.79
CA SER A 74 11.81 -11.88 31.86
C SER A 74 11.30 -13.24 31.34
N ASN A 75 9.99 -13.40 31.13
CA ASN A 75 9.36 -14.64 30.65
C ASN A 75 8.74 -14.51 29.24
N SER A 76 8.88 -13.36 28.59
CA SER A 76 8.41 -13.07 27.24
C SER A 76 9.57 -12.72 26.32
N TYR A 77 9.33 -12.79 25.01
CA TYR A 77 10.19 -12.18 24.01
C TYR A 77 9.49 -10.93 23.49
N GLU A 78 10.17 -9.80 23.55
CA GLU A 78 9.61 -8.49 23.22
C GLU A 78 10.54 -7.75 22.26
N GLN A 79 9.91 -7.05 21.32
CA GLN A 79 10.57 -6.20 20.33
C GLN A 79 9.72 -4.97 20.10
N ASP A 80 10.36 -3.81 20.17
CA ASP A 80 9.80 -2.56 19.66
C ASP A 80 10.06 -2.50 18.15
N LEU A 81 8.99 -2.48 17.35
CA LEU A 81 9.05 -2.42 15.88
C LEU A 81 9.25 -0.98 15.38
N GLY A 82 9.10 0.01 16.26
CA GLY A 82 9.12 1.42 15.90
C GLY A 82 7.88 1.82 15.09
N PHE A 83 8.05 2.84 14.24
CA PHE A 83 6.95 3.43 13.48
C PHE A 83 6.62 2.62 12.22
N VAL A 84 5.37 2.16 12.11
CA VAL A 84 4.83 1.53 10.90
C VAL A 84 4.39 2.62 9.94
N TRP A 85 5.03 2.70 8.78
CA TRP A 85 4.73 3.73 7.79
C TRP A 85 3.54 3.32 6.93
N GLY A 86 2.45 4.08 7.02
CA GLY A 86 1.27 3.95 6.16
C GLY A 86 0.31 5.11 6.39
N PRO A 87 -0.73 5.25 5.55
CA PRO A 87 -1.86 6.10 5.89
C PRO A 87 -2.66 5.46 7.04
N PRO A 88 -3.09 6.23 8.06
CA PRO A 88 -3.87 5.71 9.19
C PRO A 88 -5.33 5.62 8.78
N ILE A 89 -5.69 4.55 8.08
CA ILE A 89 -7.06 4.25 7.74
C ILE A 89 -7.47 3.06 8.59
N ASP A 90 -8.53 3.27 9.39
CA ASP A 90 -8.95 2.27 10.37
C ASP A 90 -9.62 1.06 9.70
N GLY A 91 -9.15 -0.14 10.04
CA GLY A 91 -9.77 -1.42 9.71
C GLY A 91 -9.34 -2.03 8.37
N GLU A 92 -9.84 -3.23 8.08
CA GLU A 92 -9.36 -4.05 6.94
C GLU A 92 -9.43 -3.36 5.58
N ASP A 93 -8.27 -2.93 5.09
CA ASP A 93 -8.12 -2.29 3.80
C ASP A 93 -6.76 -2.55 3.12
N PHE A 94 -6.58 -1.97 1.92
CA PHE A 94 -5.40 -2.24 1.09
C PHE A 94 -4.13 -1.52 1.56
N THR A 95 -4.24 -0.67 2.58
CA THR A 95 -3.16 0.12 3.17
C THR A 95 -2.55 -0.55 4.39
N ASP A 96 -3.19 -1.62 4.89
CA ASP A 96 -2.69 -2.45 5.97
C ASP A 96 -1.30 -2.98 5.66
N VAL A 97 -0.43 -2.92 6.66
CA VAL A 97 0.95 -3.39 6.55
C VAL A 97 1.02 -4.82 7.08
N PRO A 98 1.36 -5.82 6.24
CA PRO A 98 1.45 -7.20 6.68
C PRO A 98 2.72 -7.42 7.49
N ILE A 99 2.57 -7.87 8.74
CA ILE A 99 3.64 -8.24 9.65
C ILE A 99 3.64 -9.75 9.85
N LYS A 100 4.75 -10.38 9.47
CA LYS A 100 4.97 -11.81 9.65
C LYS A 100 5.94 -12.07 10.79
N ILE A 101 5.50 -12.84 11.77
CA ILE A 101 6.31 -13.26 12.92
C ILE A 101 6.61 -14.75 12.79
N GLU A 102 7.90 -15.08 12.66
CA GLU A 102 8.39 -16.45 12.60
C GLU A 102 9.05 -16.84 13.92
N ILE A 103 8.55 -17.89 14.56
CA ILE A 103 9.04 -18.37 15.85
C ILE A 103 9.58 -19.79 15.66
N THR A 104 10.87 -19.98 15.92
CA THR A 104 11.50 -21.31 15.92
C THR A 104 11.65 -21.81 17.35
N ALA A 105 10.98 -22.91 17.70
CA ALA A 105 11.06 -23.49 19.04
C ALA A 105 12.36 -24.29 19.23
N THR A 106 13.30 -23.80 20.03
CA THR A 106 14.59 -24.49 20.27
C THR A 106 14.54 -25.45 21.46
N ASP A 107 13.90 -25.05 22.56
CA ASP A 107 13.74 -25.84 23.78
C ASP A 107 12.31 -25.70 24.34
N PRO A 108 11.29 -26.24 23.65
CA PRO A 108 9.91 -26.15 24.11
C PRO A 108 9.67 -27.00 25.35
N PRO A 109 8.78 -26.57 26.26
CA PRO A 109 8.43 -27.35 27.44
C PRO A 109 7.78 -28.69 27.06
N THR A 110 8.05 -29.75 27.84
CA THR A 110 7.50 -31.10 27.61
C THR A 110 5.98 -31.23 27.83
N ASN A 111 5.29 -30.14 28.16
CA ASN A 111 3.86 -30.14 28.41
C ASN A 111 3.07 -30.15 27.09
N SER A 112 2.21 -31.14 26.89
CA SER A 112 1.34 -31.26 25.70
C SER A 112 0.29 -30.15 25.56
N ASN A 113 0.08 -29.33 26.59
CA ASN A 113 -0.83 -28.19 26.55
C ASN A 113 -0.12 -26.84 26.38
N ALA A 114 1.21 -26.82 26.23
CA ALA A 114 1.94 -25.59 25.96
C ALA A 114 1.53 -25.03 24.59
N ARG A 115 1.39 -23.70 24.51
CA ARG A 115 1.04 -22.96 23.30
C ARG A 115 1.87 -21.69 23.22
N ILE A 116 2.18 -21.26 22.01
CA ILE A 116 2.84 -19.98 21.74
C ILE A 116 1.74 -18.93 21.58
N ALA A 117 1.79 -17.89 22.40
CA ALA A 117 0.90 -16.74 22.33
C ALA A 117 1.69 -15.54 21.79
N VAL A 118 1.16 -14.88 20.77
CA VAL A 118 1.78 -13.73 20.12
C VAL A 118 0.83 -12.54 20.21
N TYR A 119 1.38 -11.39 20.60
CA TYR A 119 0.68 -10.13 20.69
C TYR A 119 1.38 -9.12 19.79
N LEU A 120 0.58 -8.35 19.05
CA LEU A 120 1.02 -7.19 18.30
C LEU A 120 0.18 -6.01 18.76
N LEU A 121 0.81 -5.03 19.40
CA LEU A 121 0.13 -3.98 20.15
C LEU A 121 0.69 -2.62 19.73
N ASN A 122 -0.19 -1.70 19.39
CA ASN A 122 0.11 -0.29 19.21
C ASN A 122 0.13 0.39 20.58
N SER A 123 1.27 1.00 20.95
CA SER A 123 1.44 1.72 22.21
C SER A 123 2.61 2.68 22.14
N ASP A 124 2.41 3.90 22.65
CA ASP A 124 3.47 4.91 22.78
C ASP A 124 4.56 4.51 23.80
N ASP A 125 4.21 3.68 24.78
CA ASP A 125 5.13 3.21 25.82
C ASP A 125 4.87 1.74 26.18
N CYS A 126 5.72 0.86 25.64
CA CYS A 126 5.72 -0.57 25.91
C CYS A 126 6.01 -0.92 27.38
N ALA A 127 6.54 0.01 28.19
CA ALA A 127 6.80 -0.20 29.62
C ALA A 127 5.64 0.27 30.52
N SER A 128 4.60 0.88 29.94
CA SER A 128 3.44 1.37 30.68
C SER A 128 2.60 0.23 31.25
N GLY A 129 1.88 0.48 32.34
CA GLY A 129 0.94 -0.49 32.91
C GLY A 129 -0.29 -0.75 32.02
N GLU A 130 -0.60 0.18 31.11
CA GLU A 130 -1.74 0.12 30.19
C GLU A 130 -1.63 -1.05 29.21
N ILE A 131 -0.40 -1.50 28.91
CA ILE A 131 -0.15 -2.65 28.05
C ILE A 131 -0.86 -3.92 28.53
N LEU A 132 -1.11 -4.05 29.84
CA LEU A 132 -1.82 -5.19 30.41
C LEU A 132 -3.31 -5.16 30.05
N ASP A 133 -3.92 -3.98 30.03
CA ASP A 133 -5.31 -3.79 29.60
C ASP A 133 -5.41 -4.04 28.10
N THR A 134 -4.49 -3.50 27.28
CA THR A 134 -4.46 -3.76 25.84
C THR A 134 -4.26 -5.25 25.52
N LYS A 135 -3.42 -5.98 26.28
CA LYS A 135 -3.27 -7.44 26.16
C LYS A 135 -4.53 -8.21 26.54
N ARG A 136 -5.33 -7.70 27.47
CA ARG A 136 -6.63 -8.29 27.81
C ARG A 136 -7.62 -8.06 26.68
N ASP A 137 -7.70 -6.83 26.20
CA ASP A 137 -8.72 -6.40 25.24
C ASP A 137 -8.48 -7.01 23.86
N SER A 138 -7.22 -7.09 23.39
CA SER A 138 -6.84 -7.81 22.15
C SER A 138 -7.25 -9.28 22.11
N ARG A 139 -7.43 -9.94 23.26
CA ARG A 139 -7.94 -11.33 23.32
C ARG A 139 -9.46 -11.43 23.15
N SER A 140 -10.20 -10.40 23.56
CA SER A 140 -11.66 -10.37 23.50
C SER A 140 -12.19 -9.70 22.25
N GLU A 141 -11.53 -8.63 21.82
CA GLU A 141 -11.95 -7.75 20.73
C GLU A 141 -10.68 -7.25 20.01
N PRO A 142 -10.08 -8.10 19.15
CA PRO A 142 -8.91 -7.70 18.39
C PRO A 142 -9.26 -6.60 17.38
N THR A 143 -8.37 -5.63 17.28
CA THR A 143 -8.42 -4.52 16.32
C THR A 143 -7.13 -4.49 15.52
N HIS A 144 -7.04 -3.68 14.47
CA HIS A 144 -5.83 -3.55 13.67
C HIS A 144 -4.66 -2.98 14.50
N ASP A 145 -4.95 -2.13 15.49
CA ASP A 145 -4.00 -1.66 16.50
C ASP A 145 -3.59 -2.71 17.55
N SER A 146 -4.42 -3.72 17.80
CA SER A 146 -4.19 -4.66 18.91
C SER A 146 -4.68 -6.06 18.57
N GLN A 147 -3.73 -6.92 18.23
CA GLN A 147 -4.01 -8.26 17.73
C GLN A 147 -3.39 -9.34 18.61
N PHE A 148 -4.07 -10.48 18.65
CA PHE A 148 -3.65 -11.64 19.42
C PHE A 148 -3.87 -12.91 18.60
N GLN A 149 -2.83 -13.74 18.56
CA GLN A 149 -2.91 -15.08 18.00
C GLN A 149 -2.24 -16.10 18.92
N ILE A 150 -2.70 -17.34 18.83
CA ILE A 150 -2.15 -18.46 19.60
C ILE A 150 -1.93 -19.65 18.66
N SER A 151 -0.84 -20.37 18.86
CA SER A 151 -0.56 -21.59 18.09
C SER A 151 -1.66 -22.63 18.31
N ASP A 152 -2.03 -23.38 17.27
CA ASP A 152 -3.04 -24.45 17.40
C ASP A 152 -2.53 -25.70 18.13
N LYS A 153 -1.22 -25.91 18.08
CA LYS A 153 -0.55 -27.12 18.56
C LYS A 153 0.61 -26.81 19.49
N THR A 154 1.06 -27.85 20.16
CA THR A 154 2.21 -27.79 21.06
C THR A 154 3.49 -27.63 20.26
N PRO A 155 4.37 -26.69 20.64
CA PRO A 155 5.65 -26.52 19.98
C PRO A 155 6.53 -27.75 20.16
N ILE A 156 7.10 -28.23 19.06
CA ILE A 156 8.15 -29.26 19.04
C ILE A 156 9.48 -28.65 18.60
N VAL A 157 10.58 -29.31 18.98
CA VAL A 157 11.93 -28.81 18.72
C VAL A 157 12.17 -28.60 17.22
N ASN A 158 12.73 -27.45 16.87
CA ASN A 158 13.04 -26.96 15.52
C ASN A 158 11.84 -26.79 14.59
N GLU A 159 10.62 -26.80 15.11
CA GLU A 159 9.46 -26.41 14.33
C GLU A 159 9.33 -24.88 14.25
N VAL A 160 8.95 -24.41 13.07
CA VAL A 160 8.70 -23.01 12.77
C VAL A 160 7.20 -22.75 12.82
N PHE A 161 6.82 -21.79 13.65
CA PHE A 161 5.47 -21.26 13.74
C PHE A 161 5.44 -19.89 13.05
N VAL A 162 4.42 -19.68 12.24
CA VAL A 162 4.22 -18.44 11.49
C VAL A 162 2.91 -17.81 11.95
N PHE A 163 2.98 -16.53 12.29
CA PHE A 163 1.83 -15.69 12.61
C PHE A 163 1.84 -14.49 11.68
N GLU A 164 0.69 -14.16 11.11
CA GLU A 164 0.53 -13.07 10.14
C GLU A 164 -0.49 -12.09 10.70
N PHE A 165 -0.14 -10.81 10.73
CA PHE A 165 -0.96 -9.73 11.27
C PHE A 165 -1.03 -8.60 10.26
N ASP A 166 -2.15 -7.89 10.21
CA ASP A 166 -2.37 -6.77 9.30
C ASP A 166 -2.60 -5.51 10.13
N VAL A 167 -1.67 -4.56 10.11
CA VAL A 167 -1.70 -3.38 10.99
C VAL A 167 -1.92 -2.09 10.21
N ASP A 168 -2.71 -1.19 10.80
CA ASP A 168 -2.91 0.15 10.28
C ASP A 168 -1.62 0.97 10.45
N GLY A 169 -1.28 1.80 9.47
CA GLY A 169 -0.07 2.63 9.54
C GLY A 169 -0.35 3.95 10.24
N GLY A 170 0.31 4.25 11.35
CA GLY A 170 0.13 5.53 12.05
C GLY A 170 0.62 5.54 13.47
#